data_AF-A0A9N9IQ07-F1
#
_entry.id   AF-A0A9N9IQ07-F1
#
_cell.length_a   1.000
_cell.length_b   1.000
_cell.length_c   1.000
_cell.angle_alpha   90.00
_cell.angle_beta   90.00
_cell.angle_gamma   90.00
#
_symmetry.space_group_name_H-M   'P 1'
#
loop_
_entity.id
_entity.type
_entity.pdbx_description
1 polymer ?
#
loop_
_entity_poly.entity_id
_entity_poly.type
_entity_poly.pdbx_seq_one_letter_code
_entity_poly.pdbx_strand_id
1 'polypeptide(L)'
;NHDPDTCFHQDRKDDANDEEKPIAKNLHNESAQIAPGLSIVGFGGSTNGVKRDSPETVIWPACPKDTETLLAERLPTLIEQVKDDDIILVTHFGPSKTGTTDVDMYPLQPSDAIESGSKVLRDMIASRSPLSPNESSQHYITINIHGHSHYPFGLSHVGQTMILNPGALRDGRFAILSLVQLDKD
;
A
#
# COMPACT_ATOMS: atom_id res chain seq x y z
N ASN A 1 -1.32 -13.77 8.85
CA ASN A 1 -0.42 -12.94 8.01
C ASN A 1 -0.82 -11.47 8.05
N HIS A 2 -1.62 -11.07 9.05
CA HIS A 2 -2.02 -9.68 9.24
C HIS A 2 -1.12 -9.08 10.32
N ASP A 3 -0.96 -7.77 10.30
CA ASP A 3 -0.35 -7.05 11.41
C ASP A 3 -1.14 -7.42 12.68
N PRO A 4 -0.47 -7.74 13.80
CA PRO A 4 -1.17 -8.08 15.04
C PRO A 4 -2.00 -6.87 15.52
N ASP A 5 -3.14 -7.11 16.18
CA ASP A 5 -4.02 -6.04 16.69
C ASP A 5 -3.27 -4.99 17.54
N THR A 6 -2.19 -5.41 18.20
CA THR A 6 -1.27 -4.53 18.96
C THR A 6 -0.62 -3.43 18.12
N CYS A 7 -0.57 -3.56 16.79
CA CYS A 7 -0.06 -2.53 15.88
C CYS A 7 -1.07 -1.42 15.62
N PHE A 8 -2.36 -1.64 15.90
CA PHE A 8 -3.45 -0.68 15.67
C PHE A 8 -3.89 0.04 16.95
N HIS A 9 -3.51 -0.49 18.12
CA HIS A 9 -3.78 0.11 19.44
C HIS A 9 -2.48 0.68 20.01
N GLN A 10 -2.25 1.98 19.81
CA GLN A 10 -1.12 2.70 20.43
C GLN A 10 -1.34 2.84 21.94
N ASP A 11 -0.75 1.91 22.71
CA ASP A 11 -0.48 2.05 24.15
C ASP A 11 0.90 1.44 24.49
N ARG A 12 1.90 1.61 23.61
CA ARG A 12 3.29 1.36 24.00
C ARG A 12 3.85 2.62 24.61
N LYS A 13 3.91 2.64 25.95
CA LYS A 13 4.90 3.44 26.67
C LYS A 13 6.27 2.94 26.22
N ASP A 14 7.05 3.83 25.62
CA ASP A 14 8.45 3.59 25.35
C ASP A 14 9.17 3.43 26.71
N ASP A 15 9.42 2.19 27.10
CA ASP A 15 10.38 1.91 28.16
C ASP A 15 11.77 2.24 27.61
N ALA A 16 12.26 3.40 28.02
CA ALA A 16 13.58 3.90 27.74
C ALA A 16 14.65 2.92 28.28
N ASN A 17 15.34 2.24 27.38
CA ASN A 17 16.78 1.91 27.44
C ASN A 17 17.12 0.93 26.31
N ASP A 18 17.49 1.43 25.13
CA ASP A 18 18.45 0.75 24.25
C ASP A 18 19.01 1.76 23.23
N GLU A 19 20.33 1.96 23.25
CA GLU A 19 21.06 2.88 22.37
C GLU A 19 21.37 2.28 20.98
N GLU A 20 20.74 1.18 20.58
CA GLU A 20 20.80 0.68 19.21
C GLU A 20 19.60 1.17 18.40
N LYS A 21 19.86 1.97 17.35
CA LYS A 21 18.81 2.34 16.40
C LYS A 21 18.21 1.05 15.82
N PRO A 22 16.89 0.85 15.90
CA PRO A 22 16.27 -0.36 15.43
C PRO A 22 16.52 -0.55 13.92
N ILE A 23 16.91 -1.76 13.52
CA ILE A 23 17.17 -2.14 12.12
C ILE A 23 15.88 -2.10 11.27
N ALA A 24 14.71 -2.07 11.92
CA ALA A 24 13.41 -1.97 11.28
C ALA A 24 12.55 -0.89 11.96
N LYS A 25 11.90 -0.06 11.15
CA LYS A 25 10.89 0.91 11.61
C LYS A 25 9.51 0.46 11.14
N ASN A 26 8.55 0.39 12.07
CA ASN A 26 7.14 0.23 11.72
C ASN A 26 6.62 1.58 11.19
N LEU A 27 5.98 1.59 10.03
CA LEU A 27 5.40 2.79 9.40
C LEU A 27 3.87 2.79 9.40
N HIS A 28 3.22 1.83 10.08
CA HIS A 28 1.77 1.78 10.18
C HIS A 28 1.22 3.09 10.78
N ASN A 29 0.39 3.79 10.01
CA ASN A 29 -0.19 5.07 10.39
C ASN A 29 0.87 6.14 10.69
N GLU A 30 2.02 6.08 9.99
CA GLU A 30 3.11 7.02 10.08
C GLU A 30 3.60 7.46 8.69
N SER A 31 4.28 8.60 8.66
CA SER A 31 5.11 9.04 7.55
C SER A 31 6.53 9.34 8.03
N ALA A 32 7.50 9.25 7.12
CA ALA A 32 8.89 9.62 7.38
C ALA A 32 9.56 10.12 6.10
N GLN A 33 10.36 11.17 6.20
CA GLN A 33 11.24 11.56 5.11
C GLN A 33 12.43 10.60 5.05
N ILE A 34 12.73 10.09 3.86
CA ILE A 34 13.82 9.12 3.64
C ILE A 34 14.96 9.69 2.80
N ALA A 35 14.70 10.74 2.01
CA ALA A 35 15.69 11.57 1.33
C ALA A 35 15.08 12.96 1.04
N PRO A 36 15.88 14.00 0.74
CA PRO A 36 15.34 15.28 0.31
C PRO A 36 14.43 15.12 -0.92
N GLY A 37 13.18 15.60 -0.86
CA GLY A 37 12.22 15.45 -1.95
C GLY A 37 11.52 14.09 -2.00
N LEU A 38 11.74 13.19 -1.02
CA LEU A 38 11.17 11.84 -1.00
C LEU A 38 10.78 11.39 0.41
N SER A 39 9.51 11.07 0.56
CA SER A 39 8.91 10.58 1.79
C SER A 39 8.25 9.21 1.61
N ILE A 40 8.18 8.46 2.71
CA ILE A 40 7.46 7.19 2.79
C ILE A 40 6.26 7.34 3.72
N VAL A 41 5.11 6.79 3.31
CA VAL A 41 3.87 6.77 4.09
C VAL A 41 3.42 5.33 4.23
N GLY A 42 3.11 4.89 5.45
CA GLY A 42 2.70 3.51 5.72
C GLY A 42 1.28 3.38 6.24
N PHE A 43 0.54 2.40 5.73
CA PHE A 43 -0.77 2.02 6.26
C PHE A 43 -0.98 0.50 6.21
N GLY A 44 -1.18 -0.11 7.37
CA GLY A 44 -1.32 -1.56 7.52
C GLY A 44 -2.77 -2.04 7.46
N GLY A 45 -3.00 -3.28 7.90
CA GLY A 45 -4.32 -3.93 7.89
C GLY A 45 -4.61 -4.73 6.63
N SER A 46 -5.85 -5.14 6.39
CA SER A 46 -6.24 -5.81 5.15
C SER A 46 -7.68 -5.54 4.80
N THR A 47 -7.95 -5.44 3.51
CA THR A 47 -9.30 -5.35 2.97
C THR A 47 -9.91 -6.73 2.75
N ASN A 48 -11.21 -6.75 2.45
CA ASN A 48 -11.85 -8.00 2.05
C ASN A 48 -11.29 -8.45 0.69
N GLY A 49 -10.90 -9.71 0.59
CA GLY A 49 -10.82 -10.43 -0.69
C GLY A 49 -12.19 -10.97 -1.04
N VAL A 50 -12.75 -10.52 -2.17
CA VAL A 50 -14.10 -10.87 -2.61
C VAL A 50 -14.05 -11.69 -3.90
N LYS A 51 -15.07 -12.50 -4.14
CA LYS A 51 -15.19 -13.21 -5.41
C LYS A 51 -15.31 -12.19 -6.55
N ARG A 52 -14.46 -12.30 -7.58
CA ARG A 52 -14.33 -11.32 -8.68
C ARG A 52 -15.68 -11.02 -9.33
N ASP A 53 -16.46 -12.06 -9.61
CA ASP A 53 -17.74 -11.96 -10.31
C ASP A 53 -18.95 -11.82 -9.36
N SER A 54 -18.72 -11.81 -8.04
CA SER A 54 -19.76 -11.73 -6.99
C SER A 54 -19.18 -11.02 -5.74
N PRO A 55 -18.99 -9.69 -5.80
CA PRO A 55 -18.29 -8.93 -4.75
C PRO A 55 -18.95 -8.97 -3.37
N GLU A 56 -20.22 -9.36 -3.28
CA GLU A 56 -20.94 -9.63 -2.03
C GLU A 56 -20.42 -10.87 -1.29
N THR A 57 -19.71 -11.75 -1.99
CA THR A 57 -19.13 -12.97 -1.42
C THR A 57 -17.70 -12.68 -0.95
N VAL A 58 -17.52 -12.55 0.37
CA VAL A 58 -16.21 -12.39 1.00
C VAL A 58 -15.53 -13.75 1.17
N ILE A 59 -14.33 -13.89 0.59
CA ILE A 59 -13.48 -15.09 0.69
C ILE A 59 -12.39 -14.88 1.74
N TRP A 60 -11.78 -13.70 1.76
CA TRP A 60 -10.78 -13.30 2.77
C TRP A 60 -11.31 -12.12 3.56
N PRO A 61 -11.65 -12.27 4.85
CA PRO A 61 -12.16 -11.16 5.63
C PRO A 61 -11.07 -10.13 5.93
N ALA A 62 -11.47 -8.86 5.96
CA ALA A 62 -10.66 -7.73 6.38
C ALA A 62 -10.18 -7.87 7.83
N CYS A 63 -8.98 -7.36 8.11
CA CYS A 63 -8.38 -7.36 9.43
C CYS A 63 -7.47 -6.12 9.59
N PRO A 64 -7.86 -5.14 10.43
CA PRO A 64 -9.14 -5.01 11.14
C PRO A 64 -10.38 -4.99 10.22
N LYS A 65 -11.56 -5.32 10.75
CA LYS A 65 -12.80 -5.39 9.95
C LYS A 65 -13.18 -4.05 9.31
N ASP A 66 -12.76 -2.96 9.93
CA ASP A 66 -12.99 -1.56 9.56
C ASP A 66 -11.80 -0.94 8.81
N THR A 67 -10.86 -1.74 8.29
CA THR A 67 -9.66 -1.26 7.58
C THR A 67 -9.99 -0.24 6.49
N GLU A 68 -11.01 -0.46 5.66
CA GLU A 68 -11.40 0.49 4.59
C GLU A 68 -11.85 1.85 5.16
N THR A 69 -12.56 1.85 6.29
CA THR A 69 -13.00 3.07 6.98
C THR A 69 -11.81 3.81 7.58
N LEU A 70 -10.94 3.09 8.31
CA LEU A 70 -9.74 3.66 8.91
C LEU A 70 -8.80 4.23 7.84
N LEU A 71 -8.66 3.53 6.71
CA LEU A 71 -7.90 4.00 5.55
C LEU A 71 -8.49 5.31 5.00
N ALA A 72 -9.82 5.35 4.81
CA ALA A 72 -10.52 6.52 4.30
C ALA A 72 -10.30 7.77 5.16
N GLU A 73 -10.25 7.58 6.49
CA GLU A 73 -10.08 8.67 7.46
C GLU A 73 -8.61 9.09 7.64
N ARG A 74 -7.67 8.14 7.66
CA ARG A 74 -6.29 8.39 8.09
C ARG A 74 -5.35 8.72 6.95
N LEU A 75 -5.45 8.03 5.81
CA LEU A 75 -4.47 8.17 4.74
C LEU A 75 -4.40 9.61 4.17
N PRO A 76 -5.52 10.34 3.98
CA PRO A 76 -5.46 11.74 3.54
C PRO A 76 -4.63 12.61 4.47
N THR A 77 -4.84 12.50 5.78
CA THR A 77 -4.11 13.26 6.79
C THR A 77 -2.62 12.92 6.80
N LEU A 78 -2.25 11.65 6.65
CA LEU A 78 -0.84 11.23 6.59
C LEU A 78 -0.13 11.79 5.35
N ILE A 79 -0.81 11.77 4.20
CA ILE A 79 -0.28 12.33 2.95
C ILE A 79 -0.12 13.85 3.07
N GLU A 80 -1.09 14.55 3.67
CA GLU A 80 -1.04 16.01 3.87
C GLU A 80 0.07 16.46 4.83
N GLN A 81 0.57 15.58 5.70
CA GLN A 81 1.71 15.86 6.57
C GLN A 81 3.05 15.85 5.82
N VAL A 82 3.13 15.18 4.67
CA VAL A 82 4.31 15.17 3.81
C VAL A 82 4.33 16.46 3.00
N LYS A 83 5.39 17.26 3.15
CA LYS A 83 5.53 18.56 2.49
C LYS A 83 6.53 18.48 1.36
N ASP A 84 6.09 18.85 0.15
CA ASP A 84 6.94 19.08 -1.02
C ASP A 84 7.81 17.87 -1.45
N ASP A 85 7.43 16.65 -1.05
CA ASP A 85 8.12 15.40 -1.39
C ASP A 85 7.25 14.51 -2.30
N ASP A 86 7.91 13.74 -3.17
CA ASP A 86 7.31 12.56 -3.80
C ASP A 86 7.05 11.48 -2.74
N ILE A 87 5.99 10.68 -2.94
CA ILE A 87 5.55 9.71 -1.93
C ILE A 87 5.73 8.26 -2.41
N ILE A 88 6.43 7.48 -1.58
CA ILE A 88 6.36 6.02 -1.57
C ILE A 88 5.25 5.63 -0.59
N LEU A 89 4.16 5.08 -1.10
CA LEU A 89 3.06 4.59 -0.28
C LEU A 89 3.21 3.09 -0.03
N VAL A 90 3.44 2.69 1.21
CA VAL A 90 3.50 1.29 1.62
C VAL A 90 2.20 0.88 2.28
N THR A 91 1.51 -0.08 1.68
CA THR A 91 0.28 -0.65 2.23
C THR A 91 0.43 -2.16 2.37
N HIS A 92 -0.36 -2.80 3.22
CA HIS A 92 -0.40 -4.27 3.19
C HIS A 92 -1.23 -4.78 1.99
N PHE A 93 -2.26 -4.05 1.56
CA PHE A 93 -3.15 -4.40 0.45
C PHE A 93 -3.01 -3.41 -0.73
N GLY A 94 -3.26 -3.88 -1.96
CA GLY A 94 -3.17 -3.04 -3.16
C GLY A 94 -4.48 -2.34 -3.52
N PRO A 95 -4.47 -1.43 -4.51
CA PRO A 95 -5.69 -0.84 -5.05
C PRO A 95 -6.49 -1.85 -5.89
N SER A 96 -7.82 -1.81 -5.77
CA SER A 96 -8.73 -2.64 -6.58
C SER A 96 -8.54 -2.43 -8.09
N LYS A 97 -8.96 -3.41 -8.88
CA LYS A 97 -8.91 -3.39 -10.35
C LYS A 97 -7.50 -3.19 -10.89
N THR A 98 -6.49 -3.68 -10.18
CA THR A 98 -5.12 -3.72 -10.67
C THR A 98 -4.69 -5.16 -10.87
N GLY A 99 -3.79 -5.37 -11.83
CA GLY A 99 -3.30 -6.70 -12.15
C GLY A 99 -2.53 -7.36 -11.00
N THR A 100 -2.16 -6.61 -9.95
CA THR A 100 -1.49 -7.11 -8.74
C THR A 100 -2.46 -7.49 -7.62
N THR A 101 -3.77 -7.26 -7.78
CA THR A 101 -4.82 -7.62 -6.82
C THR A 101 -5.88 -8.57 -7.36
N ASP A 102 -5.82 -8.92 -8.66
CA ASP A 102 -6.67 -9.90 -9.33
C ASP A 102 -6.09 -11.32 -9.24
N VAL A 103 -6.57 -12.11 -8.29
CA VAL A 103 -6.05 -13.45 -7.99
C VAL A 103 -6.81 -14.51 -8.77
N ASP A 104 -6.19 -14.99 -9.84
CA ASP A 104 -6.65 -16.14 -10.63
C ASP A 104 -5.57 -17.23 -10.68
N MET A 105 -5.41 -17.95 -9.57
CA MET A 105 -4.27 -18.85 -9.43
C MET A 105 -4.36 -20.06 -10.38
N TYR A 106 -5.58 -20.46 -10.76
CA TYR A 106 -5.84 -21.63 -11.61
C TYR A 106 -6.92 -21.32 -12.66
N PRO A 107 -6.60 -20.55 -13.72
CA PRO A 107 -7.60 -20.03 -14.65
C PRO A 107 -8.31 -21.10 -15.50
N LEU A 108 -7.75 -22.32 -15.56
CA LEU A 108 -8.33 -23.46 -16.27
C LEU A 108 -9.09 -24.42 -15.35
N GLN A 109 -9.09 -24.17 -14.03
CA GLN A 109 -9.83 -24.97 -13.06
C GLN A 109 -11.02 -24.18 -12.54
N PRO A 110 -12.11 -24.85 -12.10
CA PRO A 110 -13.15 -24.19 -11.33
C PRO A 110 -12.55 -23.69 -10.02
N SER A 111 -12.12 -22.43 -10.01
CA SER A 111 -11.61 -21.75 -8.83
C SER A 111 -12.29 -20.39 -8.73
N ASP A 112 -12.56 -19.96 -7.50
CA ASP A 112 -13.08 -18.63 -7.27
C ASP A 112 -11.94 -17.64 -7.44
N ALA A 113 -11.93 -16.95 -8.58
CA ALA A 113 -11.09 -15.80 -8.76
C ALA A 113 -11.44 -14.71 -7.72
N ILE A 114 -10.42 -14.04 -7.19
CA ILE A 114 -10.55 -13.13 -6.06
C ILE A 114 -10.05 -11.75 -6.46
N GLU A 115 -10.86 -10.71 -6.25
CA GLU A 115 -10.39 -9.33 -6.20
C GLU A 115 -10.05 -9.01 -4.74
N SER A 116 -8.81 -8.63 -4.49
CA SER A 116 -8.27 -8.42 -3.14
C SER A 116 -7.96 -6.97 -2.82
N GLY A 117 -8.12 -6.07 -3.80
CA GLY A 117 -7.73 -4.68 -3.67
C GLY A 117 -8.79 -3.78 -3.04
N SER A 118 -8.31 -2.70 -2.44
CA SER A 118 -9.15 -1.65 -1.83
C SER A 118 -9.71 -0.70 -2.88
N LYS A 119 -11.01 -0.40 -2.79
CA LYS A 119 -11.62 0.66 -3.62
C LYS A 119 -11.18 2.05 -3.13
N VAL A 120 -11.12 2.24 -1.82
CA VAL A 120 -10.71 3.52 -1.22
C VAL A 120 -9.28 3.87 -1.63
N LEU A 121 -8.35 2.91 -1.53
CA LEU A 121 -6.95 3.11 -1.95
C LEU A 121 -6.85 3.48 -3.43
N ARG A 122 -7.58 2.77 -4.29
CA ARG A 122 -7.60 3.06 -5.73
C ARG A 122 -8.05 4.48 -6.01
N ASP A 123 -9.15 4.91 -5.39
CA ASP A 123 -9.71 6.25 -5.61
C ASP A 123 -8.77 7.33 -5.05
N MET A 124 -8.11 7.08 -3.92
CA MET A 124 -7.11 7.99 -3.34
C MET A 124 -5.86 8.16 -4.19
N ILE A 125 -5.36 7.07 -4.80
CA ILE A 125 -4.23 7.11 -5.74
C ILE A 125 -4.64 7.84 -7.02
N ALA A 126 -5.83 7.52 -7.56
CA ALA A 126 -6.32 8.13 -8.77
C ALA A 126 -6.54 9.64 -8.61
N SER A 127 -7.09 10.09 -7.48
CA SER A 127 -7.34 11.52 -7.21
C SER A 127 -6.06 12.34 -7.01
N ARG A 128 -4.92 11.67 -6.80
CA ARG A 128 -3.59 12.28 -6.59
C ARG A 128 -2.62 11.92 -7.70
N SER A 129 -3.10 11.36 -8.81
CA SER A 129 -2.28 11.16 -10.00
C SER A 129 -2.24 12.45 -10.82
N PRO A 130 -1.11 12.80 -11.45
CA PRO A 130 -1.05 13.97 -12.33
C PRO A 130 -2.11 13.89 -13.42
N LEU A 131 -2.92 14.94 -13.59
CA LEU A 131 -3.94 15.00 -14.64
C LEU A 131 -3.37 15.52 -15.96
N SER A 132 -2.23 16.21 -15.93
CA SER A 132 -1.52 16.68 -17.11
C SER A 132 0.00 16.71 -16.90
N PRO A 133 0.81 16.66 -17.98
CA PRO A 133 2.28 16.68 -17.88
C PRO A 133 2.87 17.93 -17.23
N ASN A 134 2.12 19.04 -17.18
CA ASN A 134 2.60 20.34 -16.70
C ASN A 134 2.00 20.74 -15.34
N GLU A 135 1.31 19.82 -14.66
CA GLU A 135 0.77 20.06 -13.34
C GLU A 135 1.89 20.00 -12.30
N SER A 136 2.19 21.12 -11.66
CA SER A 136 3.39 21.29 -10.83
C SER A 136 3.14 21.19 -9.32
N SER A 137 1.91 20.90 -8.89
CA SER A 137 1.44 21.39 -7.58
C SER A 137 0.72 20.36 -6.69
N GLN A 138 0.84 19.05 -6.95
CA GLN A 138 0.29 18.04 -6.05
C GLN A 138 1.35 17.08 -5.52
N HIS A 139 1.14 16.62 -4.27
CA HIS A 139 1.91 15.53 -3.67
C HIS A 139 1.59 14.23 -4.41
N TYR A 140 2.49 13.82 -5.30
CA TYR A 140 2.27 12.64 -6.12
C TYR A 140 2.70 11.39 -5.38
N ILE A 141 1.82 10.40 -5.37
CA ILE A 141 2.20 9.03 -5.01
C ILE A 141 2.91 8.48 -6.24
N THR A 142 4.24 8.40 -6.18
CA THR A 142 5.05 7.89 -7.30
C THR A 142 4.93 6.37 -7.40
N ILE A 143 4.86 5.71 -6.25
CA ILE A 143 4.73 4.26 -6.17
C ILE A 143 3.92 3.84 -4.95
N ASN A 144 3.03 2.87 -5.13
CA ASN A 144 2.45 2.09 -4.06
C ASN A 144 3.10 0.70 -4.04
N ILE A 145 3.67 0.33 -2.89
CA ILE A 145 4.21 -1.00 -2.62
C ILE A 145 3.21 -1.72 -1.72
N HIS A 146 2.70 -2.87 -2.14
CA HIS A 146 1.74 -3.64 -1.38
C HIS A 146 2.04 -5.13 -1.29
N GLY A 147 1.28 -5.86 -0.47
CA GLY A 147 1.34 -7.30 -0.33
C GLY A 147 -0.06 -7.94 -0.30
N HIS A 148 -0.37 -8.60 0.82
CA HIS A 148 -1.63 -9.31 1.12
C HIS A 148 -1.83 -10.62 0.37
N SER A 149 -2.04 -10.57 -0.94
CA SER A 149 -2.56 -11.72 -1.71
C SER A 149 -1.50 -12.75 -2.10
N HIS A 150 -0.21 -12.45 -1.83
CA HIS A 150 1.02 -13.19 -2.22
C HIS A 150 1.22 -13.33 -3.74
N TYR A 151 0.12 -13.42 -4.48
CA TYR A 151 -0.05 -13.42 -5.91
C TYR A 151 -1.30 -12.58 -6.27
N PRO A 152 -1.36 -12.03 -7.49
CA PRO A 152 -0.26 -11.93 -8.45
C PRO A 152 0.79 -10.91 -7.99
N PHE A 153 2.07 -11.28 -8.15
CA PHE A 153 3.22 -10.42 -7.88
C PHE A 153 3.69 -9.79 -9.19
N GLY A 154 4.27 -8.60 -9.12
CA GLY A 154 4.73 -7.85 -10.28
C GLY A 154 4.36 -6.38 -10.20
N LEU A 155 4.30 -5.75 -11.37
CA LEU A 155 4.05 -4.33 -11.55
C LEU A 155 2.72 -4.09 -12.26
N SER A 156 1.97 -3.12 -11.81
CA SER A 156 0.79 -2.54 -12.46
C SER A 156 0.83 -1.02 -12.31
N HIS A 157 -0.26 -0.33 -12.63
CA HIS A 157 -0.35 1.12 -12.47
C HIS A 157 -1.78 1.58 -12.23
N VAL A 158 -1.92 2.72 -11.54
CA VAL A 158 -3.14 3.54 -11.51
C VAL A 158 -2.73 4.93 -11.98
N GLY A 159 -3.18 5.32 -13.18
CA GLY A 159 -2.63 6.52 -13.82
C GLY A 159 -1.12 6.38 -14.04
N GLN A 160 -0.36 7.37 -13.55
CA GLN A 160 1.11 7.35 -13.55
C GLN A 160 1.72 6.73 -12.28
N THR A 161 0.90 6.41 -11.28
CA THR A 161 1.38 5.77 -10.04
C THR A 161 1.71 4.31 -10.32
N MET A 162 2.95 3.90 -10.06
CA MET A 162 3.34 2.49 -10.12
C MET A 162 2.73 1.71 -8.96
N ILE A 163 2.21 0.51 -9.23
CA ILE A 163 1.70 -0.41 -8.20
C ILE A 163 2.56 -1.66 -8.20
N LEU A 164 3.26 -1.91 -7.10
CA LEU A 164 4.21 -3.02 -6.97
C LEU A 164 3.75 -4.00 -5.89
N ASN A 165 3.60 -5.26 -6.28
CA ASN A 165 3.51 -6.38 -5.35
C ASN A 165 4.78 -7.23 -5.48
N PRO A 166 5.71 -7.23 -4.51
CA PRO A 166 6.94 -8.01 -4.60
C PRO A 166 6.69 -9.52 -4.47
N GLY A 167 5.49 -9.93 -4.06
CA GLY A 167 5.16 -11.32 -3.74
C GLY A 167 5.64 -11.72 -2.34
N ALA A 168 5.37 -12.97 -1.97
CA ALA A 168 5.73 -13.49 -0.67
C ALA A 168 7.21 -13.87 -0.57
N LEU A 169 7.90 -13.33 0.44
CA LEU A 169 9.29 -13.68 0.73
C LEU A 169 9.48 -15.18 1.00
N ARG A 170 8.49 -15.83 1.62
CA ARG A 170 8.48 -17.29 1.86
C ARG A 170 8.61 -18.10 0.57
N ASP A 171 8.15 -17.55 -0.55
CA ASP A 171 8.22 -18.19 -1.87
C ASP A 171 9.50 -17.78 -2.63
N GLY A 172 10.47 -17.16 -1.95
CA GLY A 172 11.73 -16.69 -2.53
C GLY A 172 11.59 -15.41 -3.35
N ARG A 173 10.51 -14.64 -3.18
CA ARG A 173 10.25 -13.43 -3.96
C ARG A 173 10.55 -12.15 -3.21
N PHE A 174 11.11 -11.21 -3.94
CA PHE A 174 11.37 -9.85 -3.49
C PHE A 174 11.48 -8.94 -4.72
N ALA A 175 11.42 -7.64 -4.48
CA ALA A 175 11.71 -6.63 -5.50
C ALA A 175 12.86 -5.75 -5.01
N ILE A 176 13.70 -5.31 -5.95
CA ILE A 176 14.69 -4.27 -5.72
C ILE A 176 14.23 -3.05 -6.50
N LEU A 177 14.00 -1.94 -5.81
CA LEU A 177 13.71 -0.65 -6.42
C LEU A 177 14.98 0.19 -6.39
N SER A 178 15.37 0.72 -7.56
CA SER A 178 16.44 1.69 -7.68
C SER A 178 15.82 3.04 -8.03
N LEU A 179 15.99 4.01 -7.12
CA LEU A 179 15.49 5.36 -7.28
C LEU A 179 16.65 6.28 -7.64
N VAL A 180 16.40 7.22 -8.54
CA VAL A 180 17.36 8.26 -8.92
C VAL A 180 16.72 9.62 -8.69
N GLN A 181 17.43 10.50 -8.00
CA GLN A 181 17.02 11.89 -7.89
C GLN A 181 17.39 12.60 -9.18
N LEU A 182 16.41 13.25 -9.80
CA LEU A 182 16.61 14.10 -10.95
C LEU A 182 16.43 15.54 -10.50
N ASP A 183 17.39 16.40 -10.82
CA ASP A 183 17.23 17.84 -10.60
C ASP A 183 16.09 18.33 -11.50
N LYS A 184 15.16 19.11 -10.93
CA LYS A 184 14.15 19.80 -11.72
C LYS A 184 14.82 21.03 -12.34
N ASP A 185 14.95 21.04 -13.67
CA ASP A 185 15.40 22.20 -14.46
C ASP A 185 14.51 23.44 -14.24
#